data_AF-A0A8J2RH77-F1
#
_entry.id   AF-A0A8J2RH77-F1
#
_cell.length_a   1.000
_cell.length_b   1.000
_cell.length_c   1.000
_cell.angle_alpha   90.00
_cell.angle_beta   90.00
_cell.angle_gamma   90.00
#
_symmetry.space_group_name_H-M   'P 1'
#
loop_
_entity.id
_entity.type
_entity.pdbx_description
1 polymer ?
#
loop_
_entity_poly.entity_id
_entity_poly.type
_entity_poly.pdbx_seq_one_letter_code
_entity_poly.pdbx_strand_id
1 'polypeptide(L)'
;MLGRTGSGTAWHIEDMKFFSVNYLHDGEPKYWVIVPACYEPQMRELFKKYFPDLYEECEAADLHKNVFVVPQLLIAEGIPFKTIRQLPGEYVITFPGAFHTVVNGGTNVAEAINFATRDCTCTKGTSGVAKCTCSEKEGIEAVAESLKIYEKKP
;
A
#
# COMPACT_ATOMS: atom_id res chain seq x y z
N MET A 1 -6.36 -0.82 -14.10
CA MET A 1 -7.00 0.24 -13.28
C MET A 1 -7.33 1.44 -14.13
N LEU A 2 -8.56 1.95 -14.03
CA LEU A 2 -9.01 3.18 -14.70
C LEU A 2 -9.06 4.32 -13.67
N GLY A 3 -8.38 5.43 -13.98
CA GLY A 3 -8.36 6.63 -13.15
C GLY A 3 -9.40 7.68 -13.56
N ARG A 4 -9.77 8.54 -12.62
CA ARG A 4 -10.49 9.81 -12.84
C ARG A 4 -9.87 10.86 -11.91
N THR A 5 -10.08 12.14 -12.17
CA THR A 5 -9.57 13.21 -11.30
C THR A 5 -9.95 12.96 -9.84
N GLY A 6 -8.95 12.94 -8.96
CA GLY A 6 -9.14 12.76 -7.52
C GLY A 6 -9.37 11.32 -7.08
N SER A 7 -9.56 10.36 -7.99
CA SER A 7 -9.59 8.94 -7.61
C SER A 7 -8.18 8.46 -7.26
N GLY A 8 -8.05 7.43 -6.42
CA GLY A 8 -6.75 7.06 -5.90
C GLY A 8 -6.79 5.87 -4.95
N THR A 9 -5.69 5.69 -4.22
CA THR A 9 -5.56 4.71 -3.14
C THR A 9 -5.22 5.42 -1.85
N ALA A 10 -5.82 4.97 -0.75
CA ALA A 10 -5.45 5.43 0.59
C ALA A 10 -4.01 5.00 0.94
N TRP A 11 -3.51 5.44 2.09
CA TRP A 11 -2.22 4.97 2.57
C TRP A 11 -2.25 3.46 2.81
N HIS A 12 -1.27 2.76 2.25
CA HIS A 12 -1.10 1.33 2.47
C HIS A 12 0.34 0.89 2.18
N ILE A 13 0.65 -0.30 2.67
CA ILE A 13 1.74 -1.15 2.19
C ILE A 13 1.14 -2.26 1.35
N GLU A 14 1.92 -2.86 0.45
CA GLU A 14 1.45 -4.02 -0.30
C GLU A 14 1.18 -5.20 0.62
N ASP A 15 0.23 -6.04 0.20
CA ASP A 15 -0.11 -7.26 0.91
C ASP A 15 1.16 -8.10 1.11
N MET A 16 1.30 -8.66 2.31
CA MET A 16 2.48 -9.48 2.69
C MET A 16 3.83 -8.75 2.58
N LYS A 17 3.81 -7.41 2.48
CA LYS A 17 5.01 -6.59 2.25
C LYS A 17 5.75 -7.00 0.96
N PHE A 18 5.02 -7.34 -0.10
CA PHE A 18 5.61 -7.57 -1.40
C PHE A 18 6.14 -6.28 -2.05
N PHE A 19 6.93 -6.43 -3.10
CA PHE A 19 7.15 -5.34 -4.03
C PHE A 19 5.88 -5.17 -4.88
N SER A 20 5.62 -3.96 -5.36
CA SER A 20 4.69 -3.75 -6.47
C SER A 20 5.36 -2.96 -7.59
N VAL A 21 4.90 -3.22 -8.81
CA VAL A 21 5.23 -2.40 -9.97
C VAL A 21 3.93 -1.84 -10.54
N ASN A 22 3.93 -0.56 -10.88
CA ASN A 22 2.84 0.13 -11.54
C ASN A 22 3.32 0.75 -12.85
N TYR A 23 2.65 0.43 -13.95
CA TYR A 23 2.87 1.02 -15.26
C TYR A 23 1.69 1.90 -15.65
N LEU A 24 1.95 3.16 -15.99
CA LEU A 24 0.95 4.08 -16.50
C LEU A 24 0.91 3.97 -18.03
N HIS A 25 -0.12 3.29 -18.55
CA HIS A 25 -0.27 3.04 -19.99
C HIS A 25 -0.54 4.33 -20.76
N ASP A 26 -1.51 5.12 -20.33
CA ASP A 26 -1.95 6.34 -21.05
C ASP A 26 -2.75 7.29 -20.15
N GLY A 27 -2.93 8.54 -20.60
CA GLY A 27 -3.78 9.57 -20.02
C GLY A 27 -3.07 10.53 -19.05
N GLU A 28 -3.82 11.05 -18.09
CA GLU A 28 -3.32 12.05 -17.14
C GLU A 28 -2.37 11.47 -16.07
N PRO A 29 -1.43 12.27 -15.53
CA PRO A 29 -0.44 11.80 -14.55
C PRO A 29 -1.03 11.20 -13.28
N LYS A 30 -0.24 10.34 -12.62
CA LYS A 30 -0.46 9.92 -11.23
C LYS A 30 0.52 10.62 -10.29
N TYR A 31 0.02 11.00 -9.13
CA TYR A 31 0.80 11.62 -8.08
C TYR A 31 0.92 10.65 -6.91
N TRP A 32 2.14 10.26 -6.61
CA TRP A 32 2.46 9.36 -5.52
C TRP A 32 3.04 10.15 -4.36
N VAL A 33 2.70 9.73 -3.15
CA VAL A 33 3.43 10.09 -1.92
C VAL A 33 3.91 8.80 -1.30
N ILE A 34 5.21 8.71 -1.01
CA ILE A 34 5.84 7.50 -0.47
C ILE A 34 6.72 7.83 0.73
N VAL A 35 6.62 7.01 1.77
CA VAL A 35 7.42 7.08 2.99
C VAL A 35 8.44 5.94 2.98
N PRO A 36 9.73 6.20 3.30
CA PRO A 36 10.73 5.14 3.35
C PRO A 36 10.34 4.04 4.35
N ALA A 37 10.58 2.77 3.99
CA ALA A 37 10.14 1.61 4.78
C ALA A 37 10.65 1.60 6.24
N CYS A 38 11.81 2.22 6.52
CA CYS A 38 12.33 2.35 7.89
C CYS A 38 11.47 3.25 8.80
N TYR A 39 10.51 4.01 8.24
CA TYR A 39 9.53 4.81 8.98
C TYR A 39 8.16 4.14 9.07
N GLU A 40 8.02 2.86 8.70
CA GLU A 40 6.78 2.09 8.85
C GLU A 40 6.21 2.17 10.28
N PRO A 41 7.00 1.98 11.37
CA PRO A 41 6.47 2.08 12.73
C PRO A 41 5.91 3.47 13.04
N GLN A 42 6.61 4.53 12.65
CA GLN A 42 6.20 5.92 12.86
C GLN A 42 4.89 6.24 12.12
N MET A 43 4.70 5.70 10.91
CA MET A 43 3.44 5.82 10.19
C MET A 43 2.29 5.11 10.91
N ARG A 44 2.52 3.91 11.46
CA ARG A 44 1.50 3.21 12.25
C ARG A 44 1.13 3.96 13.52
N GLU A 45 2.12 4.50 14.24
CA GLU A 45 1.86 5.32 15.43
C GLU A 45 1.13 6.62 15.09
N LEU A 46 1.46 7.25 13.96
CA LEU A 46 0.71 8.36 13.42
C LEU A 46 -0.76 7.98 13.16
N PHE A 47 -1.02 6.85 12.50
CA PHE A 47 -2.39 6.43 12.24
C PHE A 47 -3.17 6.14 13.53
N LYS A 48 -2.58 5.45 14.49
CA LYS A 48 -3.21 5.22 15.81
C LYS A 48 -3.52 6.53 16.54
N LYS A 49 -2.63 7.52 16.44
CA LYS A 49 -2.80 8.83 17.08
C LYS A 49 -3.96 9.63 16.46
N TYR A 50 -4.13 9.58 15.14
CA TYR A 50 -5.11 10.41 14.43
C TYR A 50 -6.41 9.69 14.05
N PHE A 51 -6.41 8.36 14.05
CA PHE A 51 -7.57 7.51 13.77
C PHE A 51 -7.70 6.41 14.85
N PRO A 52 -7.79 6.79 16.15
CA PRO A 52 -7.83 5.81 17.24
C PRO A 52 -9.01 4.85 17.10
N ASP A 53 -10.19 5.35 16.74
CA ASP A 53 -11.42 4.55 16.58
C ASP A 53 -11.22 3.37 15.59
N LEU A 54 -10.51 3.59 14.47
CA LEU A 54 -10.23 2.52 13.50
C LEU A 54 -9.33 1.43 14.10
N TYR A 55 -8.35 1.83 14.90
CA TYR A 55 -7.39 0.91 15.53
C TYR A 55 -7.95 0.22 16.78
N GLU A 56 -8.95 0.82 17.44
CA GLU A 56 -9.73 0.16 18.49
C GLU A 56 -10.59 -0.98 17.93
N GLU A 57 -11.15 -0.81 16.73
CA GLU A 57 -11.91 -1.85 16.03
C GLU A 57 -11.00 -2.94 15.43
N CYS A 58 -9.83 -2.57 14.91
CA CYS A 58 -8.89 -3.49 14.28
C CYS A 58 -7.44 -3.01 14.43
N GLU A 59 -6.58 -3.78 15.12
CA GLU A 59 -5.15 -3.46 15.21
C GLU A 59 -4.43 -3.39 13.84
N ALA A 60 -5.03 -3.98 12.81
CA ALA A 60 -4.55 -3.99 11.43
C ALA A 60 -5.36 -3.05 10.50
N ALA A 61 -5.97 -1.99 11.04
CA ALA A 61 -6.85 -1.08 10.29
C ALA A 61 -6.22 -0.48 9.03
N ASP A 62 -4.90 -0.23 9.00
CA ASP A 62 -4.22 0.25 7.79
C ASP A 62 -4.28 -0.73 6.61
N LEU A 63 -4.55 -2.02 6.85
CA LEU A 63 -4.76 -3.00 5.79
C LEU A 63 -6.10 -2.83 5.07
N HIS A 64 -7.03 -2.06 5.63
CA HIS A 64 -8.35 -1.82 5.02
C HIS A 64 -8.27 -0.76 3.91
N LYS A 65 -7.11 -0.11 3.74
CA LYS A 65 -6.83 0.89 2.70
C LYS A 65 -7.86 2.03 2.69
N ASN A 66 -8.22 2.54 3.88
CA ASN A 66 -9.19 3.62 4.08
C ASN A 66 -8.63 4.84 4.85
N VAL A 67 -7.32 4.85 5.18
CA VAL A 67 -6.69 5.95 5.93
C VAL A 67 -6.09 6.99 4.98
N PHE A 68 -6.52 8.25 5.13
CA PHE A 68 -6.01 9.38 4.34
C PHE A 68 -5.35 10.42 5.23
N VAL A 69 -4.06 10.63 5.00
CA VAL A 69 -3.26 11.66 5.66
C VAL A 69 -2.66 12.58 4.60
N VAL A 70 -2.80 13.89 4.79
CA VAL A 70 -2.21 14.89 3.91
C VAL A 70 -0.72 15.09 4.23
N PRO A 71 0.16 15.38 3.25
CA PRO A 71 1.60 15.51 3.48
C PRO A 71 2.00 16.53 4.56
N GLN A 72 1.19 17.56 4.78
CA GLN A 72 1.39 18.57 5.83
C GLN A 72 1.45 17.94 7.22
N LEU A 73 0.66 16.89 7.47
CA LEU A 73 0.67 16.19 8.74
C LEU A 73 1.97 15.39 8.92
N LEU A 74 2.49 14.79 7.84
CA LEU A 74 3.79 14.11 7.87
C LEU A 74 4.92 15.08 8.22
N ILE A 75 4.88 16.30 7.67
CA ILE A 75 5.83 17.36 8.00
C ILE A 75 5.75 17.72 9.49
N ALA A 76 4.53 17.93 10.00
CA ALA A 76 4.31 18.29 11.42
C ALA A 76 4.83 17.21 12.38
N GLU A 77 4.76 15.94 11.98
CA GLU A 77 5.17 14.79 12.79
C GLU A 77 6.61 14.35 12.49
N GLY A 78 7.34 15.10 11.65
CA GLY A 78 8.74 14.83 11.33
C GLY A 78 8.98 13.55 10.51
N ILE A 79 7.97 13.05 9.80
CA ILE A 79 8.06 11.85 8.96
C ILE A 79 8.50 12.26 7.54
N PRO A 80 9.67 11.81 7.05
CA PRO A 80 10.12 12.12 5.71
C PRO A 80 9.31 11.36 4.67
N PHE A 81 9.04 12.03 3.55
CA PHE A 81 8.38 11.42 2.40
C PHE A 81 8.98 11.95 1.09
N LYS A 82 8.64 11.27 -0.01
CA LYS A 82 8.93 11.71 -1.37
C LYS A 82 7.64 11.75 -2.16
N THR A 83 7.60 12.65 -3.15
CA THR A 83 6.50 12.74 -4.11
C THR A 83 7.01 12.35 -5.49
N ILE A 84 6.21 11.60 -6.25
CA ILE A 84 6.53 11.21 -7.62
C ILE A 84 5.37 11.63 -8.51
N ARG A 85 5.66 12.33 -9.61
CA ARG A 85 4.71 12.58 -10.68
C ARG A 85 5.02 11.57 -11.78
N GLN A 86 4.21 10.53 -11.86
CA GLN A 86 4.31 9.47 -12.87
C GLN A 86 3.56 9.89 -14.13
N LEU A 87 4.24 9.87 -15.27
CA LEU A 87 3.73 10.16 -16.61
C LEU A 87 3.45 8.86 -17.40
N PRO A 88 2.64 8.91 -18.46
CA PRO A 88 2.46 7.78 -19.36
C PRO A 88 3.78 7.22 -19.88
N GLY A 89 3.91 5.89 -19.90
CA GLY A 89 5.12 5.17 -20.26
C GLY A 89 6.09 4.93 -19.09
N GLU A 90 5.80 5.45 -17.89
CA GLU A 90 6.69 5.30 -16.74
C GLU A 90 6.27 4.17 -15.78
N TYR A 91 7.28 3.52 -15.21
CA TYR A 91 7.14 2.56 -14.12
C TYR A 91 7.41 3.22 -12.77
N VAL A 92 6.57 2.92 -11.77
CA VAL A 92 6.86 3.16 -10.36
C VAL A 92 6.94 1.81 -9.65
N ILE A 93 8.03 1.57 -8.93
CA ILE A 93 8.25 0.36 -8.14
C ILE A 93 8.18 0.72 -6.66
N THR A 94 7.32 0.04 -5.90
CA THR A 94 7.27 0.16 -4.45
C THR A 94 8.06 -0.96 -3.80
N PHE A 95 8.79 -0.63 -2.74
CA PHE A 95 9.61 -1.58 -2.00
C PHE A 95 8.83 -2.11 -0.79
N PRO A 96 9.13 -3.34 -0.33
CA PRO A 96 8.54 -3.93 0.87
C PRO A 96 8.48 -2.98 2.07
N GLY A 97 7.29 -2.83 2.66
CA GLY A 97 7.08 -2.02 3.86
C GLY A 97 7.05 -0.50 3.63
N ALA A 98 7.20 -0.02 2.40
CA ALA A 98 7.08 1.41 2.11
C ALA A 98 5.61 1.83 1.99
N PHE A 99 5.12 2.60 2.98
CA PHE A 99 3.79 3.19 2.91
C PHE A 99 3.69 4.17 1.75
N HIS A 100 2.59 4.07 0.99
CA HIS A 100 2.33 4.96 -0.13
C HIS A 100 0.84 5.23 -0.33
N THR A 101 0.55 6.36 -0.96
CA THR A 101 -0.79 6.77 -1.43
C THR A 101 -0.66 7.37 -2.83
N VAL A 102 -1.71 7.20 -3.64
CA VAL A 102 -1.72 7.63 -5.04
C VAL A 102 -2.98 8.40 -5.33
N VAL A 103 -2.86 9.52 -6.06
CA VAL A 103 -3.99 10.28 -6.60
C VAL A 103 -3.84 10.45 -8.11
N ASN A 104 -4.92 10.24 -8.85
CA ASN A 104 -4.97 10.46 -10.29
C ASN A 104 -5.28 11.93 -10.59
N GLY A 105 -4.47 12.55 -11.46
CA GLY A 105 -4.73 13.91 -11.95
C GLY A 105 -5.95 14.00 -12.86
N GLY A 106 -6.30 12.90 -13.53
CA GLY A 106 -7.44 12.83 -14.44
C GLY A 106 -7.69 11.44 -14.97
N THR A 107 -8.36 11.37 -16.12
CA THR A 107 -8.64 10.10 -16.80
C THR A 107 -7.34 9.45 -17.24
N ASN A 108 -7.07 8.23 -16.76
CA ASN A 108 -5.88 7.48 -17.13
C ASN A 108 -6.10 5.97 -17.05
N VAL A 109 -5.15 5.22 -17.61
CA VAL A 109 -5.14 3.74 -17.58
C VAL A 109 -3.80 3.28 -17.05
N ALA A 110 -3.81 2.45 -16.01
CA ALA A 110 -2.60 1.87 -15.45
C ALA A 110 -2.78 0.40 -15.08
N GLU A 111 -1.67 -0.32 -15.03
CA GLU A 111 -1.60 -1.71 -14.62
C GLU A 111 -0.63 -1.84 -13.46
N ALA A 112 -0.94 -2.72 -12.51
CA ALA A 112 -0.06 -2.98 -11.39
C ALA A 112 -0.10 -4.45 -11.00
N ILE A 113 1.04 -4.96 -10.54
CA ILE A 113 1.17 -6.33 -10.03
C ILE A 113 2.17 -6.39 -8.90
N ASN A 114 1.92 -7.29 -7.95
CA ASN A 114 2.83 -7.58 -6.84
C ASN A 114 3.82 -8.67 -7.24
N PHE A 115 5.07 -8.54 -6.80
CA PHE A 115 6.13 -9.51 -7.08
C PHE A 115 7.06 -9.71 -5.88
N ALA A 116 7.78 -10.82 -5.90
CA ALA A 116 8.77 -11.16 -4.88
C ALA A 116 10.15 -11.35 -5.52
N THR A 117 11.20 -11.01 -4.79
CA THR A 117 12.60 -11.27 -5.15
C THR A 117 13.22 -12.28 -4.18
N ARG A 118 14.33 -12.94 -4.56
CA ARG A 118 15.00 -13.94 -3.70
C ARG A 118 15.42 -13.38 -2.34
N ASP A 119 15.80 -12.11 -2.30
CA ASP A 119 16.25 -11.41 -1.08
C ASP A 119 15.12 -10.68 -0.35
N CYS A 120 13.88 -10.77 -0.85
CA CYS A 120 12.72 -10.16 -0.21
C CYS A 120 12.53 -10.73 1.19
N THR A 121 12.56 -9.87 2.21
CA THR A 121 12.29 -10.24 3.61
C THR A 121 10.89 -10.80 3.80
N CYS A 122 9.96 -10.54 2.88
CA CYS A 122 8.65 -11.18 2.80
C CYS A 122 8.72 -12.73 2.75
N THR A 123 9.82 -13.30 2.25
CA THR A 123 10.06 -14.75 2.18
C THR A 123 10.46 -15.36 3.53
N LYS A 124 10.92 -14.55 4.51
CA LYS A 124 11.29 -15.00 5.86
C LYS A 124 10.09 -15.11 6.82
N GLY A 125 8.89 -15.18 6.26
CA GLY A 125 7.65 -15.41 6.99
C GLY A 125 6.94 -14.11 7.33
N THR A 126 5.62 -14.19 7.30
CA THR A 126 4.59 -13.26 7.78
C THR A 126 4.76 -12.75 9.23
N SER A 127 5.89 -13.06 9.87
CA SER A 127 6.31 -12.63 11.19
C SER A 127 6.17 -11.11 11.32
N GLY A 128 5.14 -10.66 12.05
CA GLY A 128 4.91 -9.24 12.34
C GLY A 128 4.01 -8.49 11.36
N VAL A 129 3.38 -9.15 10.37
CA VAL A 129 2.24 -8.55 9.65
C VAL A 129 0.99 -8.79 10.49
N ALA A 130 0.44 -7.71 11.06
CA ALA A 130 -0.82 -7.78 11.80
C ALA A 130 -1.90 -8.38 10.89
N LYS A 131 -2.65 -9.36 11.39
CA LYS A 131 -3.79 -9.93 10.64
C LYS A 131 -5.02 -9.12 10.99
N CYS A 132 -5.78 -8.71 9.98
CA CYS A 132 -7.11 -8.15 10.20
C CYS A 132 -8.00 -9.19 10.92
N THR A 133 -8.71 -8.77 11.95
CA THR A 133 -9.62 -9.60 12.75
C THR A 133 -11.06 -9.11 12.74
N CYS A 134 -11.37 -8.02 12.03
CA CYS A 134 -12.72 -7.48 11.97
C CYS A 134 -13.61 -8.26 10.98
N SER A 135 -14.91 -8.01 11.02
CA SER A 135 -15.91 -8.65 10.15
C SER A 135 -15.84 -8.25 8.67
N GLU A 136 -15.06 -7.23 8.30
CA GLU A 136 -14.88 -6.78 6.91
C GLU A 136 -14.05 -7.76 6.06
N LYS A 137 -13.61 -8.87 6.65
CA LYS A 137 -12.61 -9.80 6.11
C LYS A 137 -13.06 -10.72 4.96
N GLU A 138 -14.34 -10.72 4.58
CA GLU A 138 -14.91 -11.77 3.72
C GLU A 138 -14.28 -11.89 2.31
N GLY A 139 -13.46 -10.93 1.86
CA GLY A 139 -12.90 -10.93 0.50
C GLY A 139 -11.54 -11.62 0.29
N ILE A 140 -10.62 -11.64 1.27
CA ILE A 140 -9.20 -11.96 1.01
C ILE A 140 -8.83 -13.41 1.36
N GLU A 141 -9.37 -13.98 2.43
CA GLU A 141 -9.06 -15.37 2.82
C GLU A 141 -9.54 -16.38 1.77
N ALA A 142 -10.69 -16.12 1.13
CA ALA A 142 -11.21 -16.93 0.01
C ALA A 142 -10.30 -16.91 -1.22
N VAL A 143 -9.57 -15.81 -1.47
CA VAL A 143 -8.61 -15.69 -2.58
C VAL A 143 -7.31 -16.40 -2.25
N ALA A 144 -6.84 -16.30 -1.00
CA ALA A 144 -5.63 -17.00 -0.54
C ALA A 144 -5.79 -18.53 -0.55
N GLU A 145 -6.96 -19.04 -0.15
CA GLU A 145 -7.29 -20.48 -0.23
C GLU A 145 -7.45 -20.98 -1.67
N SER A 146 -8.05 -20.18 -2.55
CA SER A 146 -8.29 -20.58 -3.94
C SER A 146 -7.04 -20.58 -4.83
N LEU A 147 -6.00 -19.82 -4.48
CA LEU A 147 -4.78 -19.69 -5.31
C LEU A 147 -3.73 -20.79 -5.09
N LYS A 148 -3.92 -21.76 -4.18
CA LYS A 148 -2.99 -22.88 -3.90
C LYS A 148 -1.50 -22.47 -3.88
N ILE A 149 -1.18 -21.27 -3.39
CA ILE A 149 0.18 -20.70 -3.46
C ILE A 149 1.18 -21.51 -2.61
N TYR A 150 0.70 -22.39 -1.73
CA TYR A 150 1.53 -23.21 -0.84
C TYR A 150 1.65 -24.70 -1.23
N GLU A 151 0.97 -25.17 -2.28
CA GLU A 151 1.16 -26.55 -2.76
C GLU A 151 1.95 -26.59 -4.05
N LYS A 152 3.27 -26.44 -3.91
CA LYS A 152 4.21 -27.25 -4.70
C LYS A 152 5.59 -27.23 -4.06
N LYS A 153 5.94 -28.37 -3.47
CA LYS A 153 7.31 -28.86 -3.34
C LYS A 153 7.29 -30.32 -2.87
N PRO A 154 8.24 -31.12 -3.36
CA PRO A 154 8.48 -31.51 -4.76
C PRO A 154 7.52 -32.61 -5.24
#